data_AF-A0A9D9EDN0-F1
#
_entry.id   AF-A0A9D9EDN0-F1
#
_cell.length_a   1.000
_cell.length_b   1.000
_cell.length_c   1.000
_cell.angle_alpha   90.00
_cell.angle_beta   90.00
_cell.angle_gamma   90.00
#
_symmetry.space_group_name_H-M   'P 1'
#
loop_
_entity.id
_entity.type
_entity.pdbx_description
1 polymer ?
#
loop_
_entity_poly.entity_id
_entity_poly.type
_entity_poly.pdbx_seq_one_letter_code
_entity_poly.pdbx_strand_id
1 'polypeptide(L)'
;MGIFGKNKIQKGAIADVIKCSQKDYLVWKWAPEGEDSDGLRADAIRYGSFLTVAPGETAVLFYNQSNGNMVEYIKGPVQNFKIETANLPVLSSIIGAGYGGGTPFSASVYFVNTAAANQFPFFIEDCMLTDYETGLAVPAKIKGKVSFGISDCERFFQAHNLRDMDTFYLKEKVKETITDDLKPIFGNASEQLRIPAVLLPSNTDKIRGMASSQLEESLEDNFAVKLLRLNIESLVLDTAHENYVALKAQADAKAQEVIFTTQARTAQARNKLQAVDEESKRMSRQNDMLLDNMEDTLRRQREEAQRASKLRTESEHLAAHQINVQGDVAYRAAQSLGELGASGGASMGGDGMNMAGMMAGMMMGGAVGSNMANMMGGMTQNLAQPGPPVPPPAAVAQYHVIVNGQQCGPYNMTQISNMISSGQMTRESYVWKQGMANWAAAGSVPELAAAFGAVPPPFMPPKTPPVPPAPPAM
;
A
#
# COMPACT_ATOMS: atom_id res chain seq x y z
N MET A 1 36.07 -69.16 -2.83
CA MET A 1 35.55 -69.96 -1.70
C MET A 1 36.02 -69.34 -0.40
N GLY A 2 35.15 -69.24 0.62
CA GLY A 2 35.52 -68.84 1.99
C GLY A 2 35.01 -67.46 2.42
N ILE A 3 33.71 -67.24 2.55
CA ILE A 3 32.97 -67.21 3.83
C ILE A 3 33.32 -65.99 4.70
N PHE A 4 32.75 -64.82 4.36
CA PHE A 4 32.50 -63.76 5.35
C PHE A 4 31.26 -64.15 6.14
N GLY A 5 31.50 -64.65 7.36
CA GLY A 5 30.46 -65.06 8.29
C GLY A 5 29.59 -63.88 8.71
N LYS A 6 28.28 -64.04 8.48
CA LYS A 6 27.20 -63.27 9.07
C LYS A 6 27.43 -63.13 10.58
N ASN A 7 27.48 -61.91 11.09
CA ASN A 7 27.48 -61.64 12.52
C ASN A 7 26.25 -62.31 13.16
N LYS A 8 26.51 -63.28 14.01
CA LYS A 8 25.52 -63.95 14.84
C LYS A 8 24.91 -62.94 15.81
N ILE A 9 23.58 -62.87 15.79
CA ILE A 9 22.72 -62.22 16.78
C ILE A 9 23.19 -62.64 18.19
N GLN A 10 23.64 -61.68 19.00
CA GLN A 10 23.97 -61.92 20.40
C GLN A 10 22.68 -62.24 21.18
N LYS A 11 22.39 -63.54 21.34
CA LYS A 11 21.51 -64.05 22.39
C LYS A 11 22.19 -63.80 23.76
N GLY A 12 21.90 -62.66 24.39
CA GLY A 12 22.43 -62.39 25.75
C GLY A 12 22.36 -60.95 26.27
N ALA A 13 21.72 -60.00 25.58
CA ALA A 13 21.61 -58.64 26.11
C ALA A 13 20.62 -58.59 27.31
N ILE A 14 21.10 -58.07 28.44
CA ILE A 14 20.31 -57.84 29.68
C ILE A 14 19.42 -56.60 29.61
N ALA A 15 19.64 -55.73 28.63
CA ALA A 15 18.96 -54.45 28.42
C ALA A 15 18.92 -54.13 26.92
N ASP A 16 17.86 -53.45 26.46
CA ASP A 16 17.71 -53.03 25.07
C ASP A 16 18.29 -51.62 24.85
N VAL A 17 18.73 -51.35 23.62
CA VAL A 17 19.15 -50.02 23.18
C VAL A 17 18.08 -49.45 22.26
N ILE A 18 17.35 -48.47 22.76
CA ILE A 18 16.16 -47.93 22.13
C ILE A 18 16.54 -46.57 21.51
N LYS A 19 16.49 -46.51 20.18
CA LYS A 19 16.72 -45.30 19.40
C LYS A 19 15.96 -45.39 18.09
N CYS A 20 15.55 -44.26 17.53
CA CYS A 20 15.03 -44.24 16.18
C CYS A 20 16.14 -44.54 15.16
N SER A 21 15.85 -45.42 14.20
CA SER A 21 16.73 -45.73 13.08
C SER A 21 16.22 -45.18 11.74
N GLN A 22 15.01 -44.60 11.72
CA GLN A 22 14.35 -44.13 10.51
C GLN A 22 14.73 -42.69 10.18
N LYS A 23 14.88 -42.39 8.88
CA LYS A 23 15.21 -41.04 8.39
C LYS A 23 13.98 -40.24 7.98
N ASP A 24 12.96 -40.90 7.44
CA ASP A 24 11.70 -40.28 7.01
C ASP A 24 10.54 -41.01 7.70
N TYR A 25 10.03 -40.41 8.76
CA TYR A 25 8.91 -40.95 9.53
C TYR A 25 8.14 -39.82 10.20
N LEU A 26 6.82 -40.01 10.34
CA LEU A 26 5.96 -39.14 11.15
C LEU A 26 5.87 -39.68 12.57
N VAL A 27 5.50 -40.97 12.67
CA VAL A 27 5.50 -41.78 13.90
C VAL A 27 6.12 -43.12 13.54
N TRP A 28 6.94 -43.68 14.43
CA TRP A 28 7.56 -44.98 14.25
C TRP A 28 7.55 -45.77 15.56
N LYS A 29 7.02 -47.00 15.54
CA LYS A 29 7.07 -47.90 16.69
C LYS A 29 8.41 -48.62 16.71
N TRP A 30 9.10 -48.56 17.85
CA TRP A 30 10.37 -49.26 18.01
C TRP A 30 10.16 -50.77 18.08
N ALA A 31 11.08 -51.51 17.45
CA ALA A 31 11.21 -52.95 17.57
C ALA A 31 12.69 -53.33 17.71
N PRO A 32 13.00 -54.43 18.42
CA PRO A 32 14.36 -54.93 18.47
C PRO A 32 14.84 -55.38 17.08
N GLU A 33 16.16 -55.29 16.88
CA GLU A 33 16.77 -55.55 15.57
C GLU A 33 16.48 -56.97 15.06
N GLY A 34 15.85 -57.05 13.88
CA GLY A 34 15.49 -58.31 13.23
C GLY A 34 14.10 -58.86 13.60
N GLU A 35 13.28 -58.11 14.33
CA GLU A 35 11.89 -58.44 14.61
C GLU A 35 10.94 -57.34 14.12
N ASP A 36 9.69 -57.71 13.80
CA ASP A 36 8.68 -56.78 13.29
C ASP A 36 8.10 -55.90 14.42
N SER A 37 7.65 -54.70 14.06
CA SER A 37 7.01 -53.73 14.97
C SER A 37 5.70 -54.21 15.60
N ASP A 38 5.07 -55.21 15.00
CA ASP A 38 3.86 -55.85 15.52
C ASP A 38 4.17 -57.15 16.29
N GLY A 39 5.45 -57.49 16.44
CA GLY A 39 5.88 -58.67 17.19
C GLY A 39 5.71 -58.50 18.69
N LEU A 40 5.40 -59.60 19.39
CA LEU A 40 5.27 -59.70 20.86
C LEU A 40 6.43 -59.08 21.66
N ARG A 41 7.60 -58.95 21.03
CA ARG A 41 8.81 -58.39 21.62
C ARG A 41 8.93 -56.87 21.48
N ALA A 42 8.30 -56.26 20.47
CA ALA A 42 8.21 -54.81 20.35
C ALA A 42 7.39 -54.20 21.51
N ASP A 43 6.53 -55.00 22.13
CA ASP A 43 5.69 -54.65 23.28
C ASP A 43 6.24 -55.14 24.62
N ALA A 44 7.48 -55.66 24.67
CA ALA A 44 8.09 -56.26 25.86
C ALA A 44 9.51 -55.73 26.10
N ILE A 45 9.65 -54.41 26.24
CA ILE A 45 10.92 -53.72 26.50
C ILE A 45 11.56 -54.17 27.82
N ARG A 46 12.83 -54.57 27.79
CA ARG A 46 13.54 -55.03 28.99
C ARG A 46 13.74 -53.92 30.02
N TYR A 47 13.66 -54.29 31.29
CA TYR A 47 14.03 -53.42 32.40
C TYR A 47 15.51 -53.01 32.31
N GLY A 48 15.83 -51.74 32.62
CA GLY A 48 17.20 -51.22 32.54
C GLY A 48 17.69 -50.90 31.13
N SER A 49 16.79 -50.91 30.14
CA SER A 49 17.06 -50.46 28.77
C SER A 49 17.44 -48.98 28.71
N PHE A 50 18.22 -48.63 27.69
CA PHE A 50 18.69 -47.26 27.48
C PHE A 50 17.97 -46.64 26.28
N LEU A 51 17.35 -45.49 26.50
CA LEU A 51 16.67 -44.69 25.51
C LEU A 51 17.54 -43.52 25.06
N THR A 52 17.59 -43.31 23.75
CA THR A 52 18.18 -42.12 23.13
C THR A 52 17.16 -41.48 22.21
N VAL A 53 16.94 -40.18 22.37
CA VAL A 53 15.98 -39.36 21.61
C VAL A 53 16.75 -38.20 20.98
N ALA A 54 16.69 -38.03 19.65
CA ALA A 54 17.42 -36.97 18.98
C ALA A 54 16.75 -35.59 19.20
N PRO A 55 17.46 -34.46 18.93
CA PRO A 55 16.80 -33.16 18.87
C PRO A 55 15.69 -33.17 17.82
N GLY A 56 14.50 -32.64 18.16
CA GLY A 56 13.36 -32.65 17.24
C GLY A 56 12.61 -33.99 17.17
N GLU A 57 12.90 -34.90 18.09
CA GLU A 57 12.15 -36.14 18.29
C GLU A 57 11.53 -36.15 19.70
N THR A 58 10.41 -36.85 19.84
CA THR A 58 9.81 -37.18 21.14
C THR A 58 9.57 -38.67 21.20
N ALA A 59 10.09 -39.33 22.23
CA ALA A 59 9.76 -40.71 22.52
C ALA A 59 8.53 -40.77 23.42
N VAL A 60 7.56 -41.59 23.05
CA VAL A 60 6.32 -41.80 23.79
C VAL A 60 6.27 -43.24 24.27
N LEU A 61 6.24 -43.41 25.58
CA LEU A 61 6.26 -44.71 26.25
C LEU A 61 4.85 -45.05 26.70
N PHE A 62 4.32 -46.18 26.22
CA PHE A 62 3.08 -46.77 26.70
C PHE A 62 3.37 -47.95 27.60
N TYR A 63 2.75 -47.99 28.77
CA TYR A 63 2.93 -49.10 29.71
C TYR A 63 1.69 -49.30 30.59
N ASN A 64 1.44 -50.54 31.01
CA ASN A 64 0.29 -50.89 31.85
C ASN A 64 0.63 -50.80 33.35
N GLN A 65 -0.31 -50.27 34.14
CA GLN A 65 -0.29 -50.25 35.60
C GLN A 65 -1.55 -50.90 36.18
N SER A 66 -1.54 -51.19 37.49
CA SER A 66 -2.67 -51.77 38.22
C SER A 66 -3.92 -50.88 38.26
N ASN A 67 -3.78 -49.59 37.95
CA ASN A 67 -4.83 -48.57 37.93
C ASN A 67 -5.17 -48.04 36.51
N GLY A 68 -4.53 -48.54 35.45
CA GLY A 68 -4.80 -48.12 34.06
C GLY A 68 -3.58 -48.16 33.13
N ASN A 69 -3.78 -47.71 31.90
CA ASN A 69 -2.68 -47.49 30.95
C ASN A 69 -2.04 -46.13 31.22
N MET A 70 -0.71 -46.07 31.22
CA MET A 70 0.04 -44.83 31.38
C MET A 70 0.84 -44.50 30.13
N VAL A 71 1.02 -43.20 29.91
CA VAL A 71 1.75 -42.62 28.77
C VAL A 71 2.75 -41.61 29.29
N GLU A 72 3.98 -41.70 28.83
CA GLU A 72 5.04 -40.75 29.18
C GLU A 72 5.74 -40.20 27.94
N TYR A 73 5.98 -38.89 27.93
CA TYR A 73 6.53 -38.15 26.80
C TYR A 73 7.94 -37.64 27.14
N ILE A 74 8.94 -38.17 26.44
CA ILE A 74 10.34 -37.82 26.61
C ILE A 74 10.80 -37.00 25.40
N LYS A 75 10.83 -35.67 25.57
CA LYS A 75 11.27 -34.73 24.54
C LYS A 75 12.79 -34.74 24.43
N GLY A 76 13.31 -34.90 23.21
CA GLY A 76 14.73 -34.84 22.94
C GLY A 76 15.32 -33.42 23.03
N PRO A 77 16.66 -33.28 23.03
CA PRO A 77 17.64 -34.37 22.96
C PRO A 77 17.89 -35.04 24.32
N VAL A 78 17.91 -36.37 24.31
CA VAL A 78 18.20 -37.19 25.49
C VAL A 78 19.11 -38.34 25.08
N GLN A 79 20.17 -38.61 25.85
CA GLN A 79 21.11 -39.69 25.60
C GLN A 79 21.20 -40.60 26.81
N ASN A 80 21.26 -41.92 26.57
CA ASN A 80 21.43 -42.93 27.60
C ASN A 80 20.43 -42.81 28.77
N PHE A 81 19.20 -42.40 28.48
CA PHE A 81 18.16 -42.34 29.50
C PHE A 81 17.82 -43.76 29.93
N LYS A 82 18.19 -44.07 31.16
CA LYS A 82 17.96 -45.39 31.71
C LYS A 82 16.50 -45.49 32.14
N ILE A 83 15.79 -46.44 31.53
CA ILE A 83 14.41 -46.76 31.87
C ILE A 83 14.44 -47.53 33.19
N GLU A 84 14.27 -46.79 34.28
CA GLU A 84 14.25 -47.30 35.65
C GLU A 84 12.94 -46.97 36.36
N THR A 85 12.67 -47.78 37.36
CA THR A 85 11.56 -47.64 38.28
C THR A 85 11.49 -46.28 38.99
N ALA A 86 12.65 -45.66 39.24
CA ALA A 86 12.76 -44.38 39.93
C ALA A 86 12.39 -43.18 39.04
N ASN A 87 12.57 -43.33 37.71
CA ASN A 87 12.30 -42.27 36.74
C ASN A 87 10.87 -42.34 36.20
N LEU A 88 10.21 -43.50 36.32
CA LEU A 88 8.81 -43.74 35.99
C LEU A 88 8.06 -44.02 37.31
N PRO A 89 7.47 -43.01 37.98
CA PRO A 89 7.16 -43.00 39.42
C PRO A 89 6.16 -44.04 39.97
N VAL A 90 5.85 -45.11 39.25
CA VAL A 90 4.87 -46.14 39.65
C VAL A 90 5.36 -47.59 39.47
N LEU A 91 6.58 -47.82 38.99
CA LEU A 91 7.06 -49.18 38.71
C LEU A 91 7.51 -49.97 39.97
N SER A 92 7.28 -49.46 41.19
CA SER A 92 8.01 -49.83 42.41
C SER A 92 7.79 -51.24 42.97
N SER A 93 6.97 -52.09 42.34
CA SER A 93 6.52 -53.35 42.98
C SER A 93 6.97 -54.67 42.36
N ILE A 94 7.84 -54.72 41.34
CA ILE A 94 8.27 -56.03 40.80
C ILE A 94 9.79 -56.06 40.56
N ILE A 95 10.53 -56.46 41.59
CA ILE A 95 11.94 -56.86 41.47
C ILE A 95 11.98 -58.34 41.04
N GLY A 96 12.66 -58.58 39.93
CA GLY A 96 12.72 -59.87 39.25
C GLY A 96 13.63 -60.89 39.92
N ALA A 97 13.13 -62.13 40.01
CA ALA A 97 13.93 -63.36 40.07
C ALA A 97 13.29 -64.54 39.31
N GLY A 98 12.06 -64.42 38.79
CA GLY A 98 11.31 -65.54 38.18
C GLY A 98 11.15 -65.55 36.66
N TYR A 99 11.55 -64.49 35.93
CA TYR A 99 11.11 -64.26 34.54
C TYR A 99 12.15 -64.53 33.44
N GLY A 100 13.26 -65.21 33.74
CA GLY A 100 14.17 -65.74 32.70
C GLY A 100 14.75 -64.71 31.72
N GLY A 101 14.96 -63.46 32.16
CA GLY A 101 15.45 -62.37 31.31
C GLY A 101 14.38 -61.67 30.46
N GLY A 102 13.10 -61.98 30.68
CA GLY A 102 11.94 -61.21 30.22
C GLY A 102 11.43 -60.24 31.29
N THR A 103 10.71 -59.22 30.84
CA THR A 103 9.99 -58.24 31.67
C THR A 103 8.55 -58.73 31.91
N PRO A 104 7.99 -58.65 33.14
CA PRO A 104 6.55 -58.87 33.38
C PRO A 104 5.67 -57.71 32.91
N PHE A 105 6.28 -56.64 32.39
CA PHE A 105 5.62 -55.43 31.93
C PHE A 105 5.59 -55.41 30.40
N SER A 106 4.39 -55.26 29.84
CA SER A 106 4.25 -54.89 28.44
C SER A 106 4.41 -53.37 28.33
N ALA A 107 5.44 -52.96 27.60
CA ALA A 107 5.75 -51.56 27.34
C ALA A 107 6.20 -51.40 25.89
N SER A 108 5.70 -50.35 25.24
CA SER A 108 5.95 -50.03 23.82
C SER A 108 6.48 -48.60 23.72
N VAL A 109 7.46 -48.37 22.85
CA VAL A 109 8.02 -47.03 22.59
C VAL A 109 7.69 -46.62 21.16
N TYR A 110 7.13 -45.42 21.02
CA TYR A 110 6.92 -44.76 19.74
C TYR A 110 7.83 -43.54 19.65
N PHE A 111 8.50 -43.36 18.53
CA PHE A 111 9.22 -42.14 18.21
C PHE A 111 8.34 -41.26 17.33
N VAL A 112 8.23 -39.98 17.69
CA VAL A 112 7.49 -38.97 16.95
C VAL A 112 8.49 -37.95 16.45
N ASN A 113 8.44 -37.69 15.15
CA ASN A 113 9.28 -36.66 14.56
C ASN A 113 8.56 -35.30 14.65
N THR A 114 9.00 -34.45 15.57
CA THR A 114 8.43 -33.11 15.78
C THR A 114 9.14 -32.02 14.99
N ALA A 115 10.33 -32.31 14.44
CA ALA A 115 11.08 -31.38 13.60
C ALA A 115 10.90 -31.60 12.10
N ALA A 116 10.48 -32.79 11.66
CA ALA A 116 10.36 -33.09 10.24
C ALA A 116 9.13 -32.43 9.62
N ALA A 117 9.37 -31.71 8.53
CA ALA A 117 8.34 -31.30 7.61
C ALA A 117 8.00 -32.47 6.68
N ASN A 118 6.87 -33.13 6.94
CA ASN A 118 6.34 -34.15 6.05
C ASN A 118 5.77 -33.46 4.82
N GLN A 119 6.51 -33.49 3.72
CA GLN A 119 6.13 -32.86 2.47
C GLN A 119 5.57 -33.89 1.49
N PHE A 120 4.46 -33.54 0.84
CA PHE A 120 3.95 -34.31 -0.29
C PHE A 120 3.36 -33.39 -1.37
N PRO A 121 3.44 -33.79 -2.65
CA PRO A 121 2.78 -33.09 -3.74
C PRO A 121 1.28 -33.41 -3.74
N PHE A 122 0.46 -32.43 -4.11
CA PHE A 122 -0.95 -32.63 -4.41
C PHE A 122 -1.25 -32.19 -5.84
N PHE A 123 -2.26 -32.83 -6.44
CA PHE A 123 -2.78 -32.45 -7.73
C PHE A 123 -4.30 -32.57 -7.75
N ILE A 124 -4.98 -31.46 -7.98
CA ILE A 124 -6.42 -31.40 -8.13
C ILE A 124 -6.71 -31.16 -9.60
N GLU A 125 -7.22 -32.20 -10.27
CA GLU A 125 -7.50 -32.17 -11.72
C GLU A 125 -8.79 -31.43 -12.04
N ASP A 126 -9.84 -31.67 -11.26
CA ASP A 126 -11.19 -31.18 -11.52
C ASP A 126 -11.66 -30.26 -10.39
N CYS A 127 -11.07 -29.07 -10.30
CA CYS A 127 -11.52 -28.01 -9.39
C CYS A 127 -12.43 -27.03 -10.14
N MET A 128 -13.69 -26.92 -9.73
CA MET A 128 -14.60 -25.92 -10.29
C MET A 128 -14.40 -24.60 -9.54
N LEU A 129 -13.83 -23.59 -10.20
CA LEU A 129 -13.66 -22.25 -9.64
C LEU A 129 -14.87 -21.38 -10.01
N THR A 130 -15.72 -21.11 -9.04
CA THR A 130 -16.94 -20.32 -9.23
C THR A 130 -16.61 -18.84 -9.15
N ASP A 131 -16.92 -18.08 -10.18
CA ASP A 131 -16.73 -16.64 -10.23
C ASP A 131 -17.74 -15.89 -9.32
N TYR A 132 -17.25 -14.98 -8.48
CA TYR A 132 -18.08 -14.28 -7.50
C TYR A 132 -19.09 -13.30 -8.10
N GLU A 133 -18.86 -12.79 -9.31
CA GLU A 133 -19.74 -11.78 -9.91
C GLU A 133 -20.88 -12.43 -10.68
N THR A 134 -20.57 -13.52 -11.39
CA THR A 134 -21.48 -14.16 -12.34
C THR A 134 -22.05 -15.47 -11.83
N GLY A 135 -21.41 -16.10 -10.85
CA GLY A 135 -21.70 -17.47 -10.43
C GLY A 135 -21.26 -18.55 -11.44
N LEU A 136 -20.59 -18.17 -12.53
CA LEU A 136 -20.10 -19.13 -13.52
C LEU A 136 -18.91 -19.91 -12.98
N ALA A 137 -18.95 -21.23 -13.09
CA ALA A 137 -17.84 -22.10 -12.69
C ALA A 137 -16.92 -22.43 -13.86
N VAL A 138 -15.61 -22.30 -13.65
CA VAL A 138 -14.58 -22.68 -14.64
C VAL A 138 -13.75 -23.83 -14.10
N PRO A 139 -13.61 -24.95 -14.83
CA PRO A 139 -12.72 -26.03 -14.46
C PRO A 139 -11.26 -25.54 -14.39
N ALA A 140 -10.55 -25.97 -13.36
CA ALA A 140 -9.17 -25.61 -13.13
C ALA A 140 -8.35 -26.78 -12.59
N LYS A 141 -7.08 -26.79 -12.99
CA LYS A 141 -6.06 -27.73 -12.53
C LYS A 141 -5.12 -27.03 -11.57
N ILE A 142 -4.97 -27.58 -10.37
CA ILE A 142 -4.17 -26.99 -9.30
C ILE A 142 -3.10 -27.98 -8.85
N LYS A 143 -1.84 -27.58 -8.92
CA LYS A 143 -0.69 -28.37 -8.44
C LYS A 143 0.03 -27.61 -7.35
N GLY A 144 0.52 -28.34 -6.37
CA GLY A 144 1.27 -27.75 -5.30
C GLY A 144 1.94 -28.77 -4.39
N LYS A 145 2.46 -28.27 -3.28
CA LYS A 145 3.04 -29.08 -2.22
C LYS A 145 2.52 -28.62 -0.88
N VAL A 146 2.23 -29.58 -0.01
CA VAL A 146 1.88 -29.31 1.38
C VAL A 146 2.96 -29.93 2.26
N SER A 147 3.32 -29.19 3.31
CA SER A 147 4.17 -29.64 4.40
C SER A 147 3.41 -29.53 5.70
N PHE A 148 3.35 -30.62 6.45
CA PHE A 148 2.74 -30.67 7.78
C PHE A 148 3.68 -31.36 8.77
N GLY A 149 3.38 -31.23 10.05
CA GLY A 149 4.16 -31.86 11.12
C GLY A 149 3.37 -31.96 12.42
N ILE A 150 3.93 -32.64 13.41
CA ILE A 150 3.34 -32.76 14.74
C ILE A 150 4.01 -31.73 15.66
N SER A 151 3.23 -30.77 16.14
CA SER A 151 3.68 -29.76 17.11
C SER A 151 3.44 -30.20 18.56
N ASP A 152 2.30 -30.86 18.81
CA ASP A 152 1.88 -31.31 20.13
C ASP A 152 1.66 -32.82 20.14
N CYS A 153 2.66 -33.57 20.62
CA CYS A 153 2.57 -35.01 20.74
C CYS A 153 1.49 -35.47 21.73
N GLU A 154 1.18 -34.68 22.76
CA GLU A 154 0.17 -35.09 23.74
C GLU A 154 -1.22 -35.03 23.11
N ARG A 155 -1.55 -33.90 22.47
CA ARG A 155 -2.81 -33.75 21.72
C ARG A 155 -2.95 -34.77 20.60
N PHE A 156 -1.88 -35.00 19.84
CA PHE A 156 -1.89 -35.99 18.76
C PHE A 156 -2.20 -37.40 19.27
N PHE A 157 -1.60 -37.81 20.40
CA PHE A 157 -1.80 -39.15 20.97
C PHE A 157 -3.14 -39.28 21.71
N GLN A 158 -3.75 -38.17 22.14
CA GLN A 158 -5.11 -38.15 22.67
C GLN A 158 -6.17 -38.25 21.56
N ALA A 159 -5.90 -37.62 20.41
CA ALA A 159 -6.77 -37.66 19.25
C ALA A 159 -6.76 -39.02 18.53
N HIS A 160 -5.63 -39.73 18.54
CA HIS A 160 -5.44 -41.00 17.83
C HIS A 160 -5.14 -42.16 18.78
N ASN A 161 -5.94 -43.24 18.74
CA ASN A 161 -5.64 -44.47 19.50
C ASN A 161 -4.53 -45.28 18.82
N LEU A 162 -3.31 -45.19 19.35
CA LEU A 162 -2.11 -45.75 18.71
C LEU A 162 -1.89 -47.26 18.88
N ARG A 163 -2.64 -47.93 19.75
CA ARG A 163 -2.48 -49.39 19.97
C ARG A 163 -2.82 -50.20 18.72
N ASP A 164 -3.71 -49.67 17.88
CA ASP A 164 -4.14 -50.28 16.62
C ASP A 164 -3.70 -49.46 15.39
N MET A 165 -2.84 -48.44 15.58
CA MET A 165 -2.55 -47.48 14.52
C MET A 165 -1.41 -47.94 13.63
N ASP A 166 -1.74 -48.26 12.39
CA ASP A 166 -0.77 -48.32 11.31
C ASP A 166 -0.30 -46.89 10.96
N THR A 167 0.95 -46.59 11.29
CA THR A 167 1.61 -45.30 11.01
C THR A 167 1.62 -44.94 9.52
N PHE A 168 1.57 -45.92 8.62
CA PHE A 168 1.45 -45.70 7.18
C PHE A 168 0.05 -45.20 6.83
N TYR A 169 -0.99 -45.82 7.39
CA TYR A 169 -2.38 -45.45 7.16
C TYR A 169 -2.67 -44.00 7.56
N LEU A 170 -2.14 -43.54 8.70
CA LEU A 170 -2.34 -42.15 9.12
C LEU A 170 -1.74 -41.14 8.13
N LYS A 171 -0.50 -41.38 7.66
CA LYS A 171 0.16 -40.47 6.72
C LYS A 171 -0.64 -40.36 5.42
N GLU A 172 -1.15 -41.48 4.91
CA GLU A 172 -2.00 -41.49 3.73
C GLU A 172 -3.37 -40.83 3.99
N LYS A 173 -3.96 -41.05 5.18
CA LYS A 173 -5.24 -40.44 5.53
C LYS A 173 -5.17 -38.93 5.63
N VAL A 174 -4.12 -38.39 6.25
CA VAL A 174 -3.87 -36.94 6.29
C VAL A 174 -3.71 -36.36 4.88
N LYS A 175 -2.99 -37.04 3.98
CA LYS A 175 -2.82 -36.60 2.58
C LYS A 175 -4.15 -36.57 1.81
N GLU A 176 -4.96 -37.61 1.99
CA GLU A 176 -6.29 -37.71 1.38
C GLU A 176 -7.17 -36.55 1.85
N THR A 177 -7.30 -36.36 3.17
CA THR A 177 -8.12 -35.27 3.74
C THR A 177 -7.65 -33.89 3.32
N ILE A 178 -6.33 -33.62 3.29
CA ILE A 178 -5.80 -32.35 2.78
C ILE A 178 -6.25 -32.12 1.33
N THR A 179 -6.20 -33.15 0.49
CA THR A 179 -6.57 -33.01 -0.92
C THR A 179 -8.07 -32.77 -1.07
N ASP A 180 -8.88 -33.46 -0.26
CA ASP A 180 -10.34 -33.32 -0.24
C ASP A 180 -10.78 -31.95 0.28
N ASP A 181 -10.10 -31.38 1.28
CA ASP A 181 -10.39 -30.07 1.85
C ASP A 181 -9.94 -28.92 0.92
N LEU A 182 -8.80 -29.09 0.25
CA LEU A 182 -8.27 -28.06 -0.65
C LEU A 182 -9.20 -27.80 -1.85
N LYS A 183 -9.91 -28.83 -2.34
CA LYS A 183 -10.83 -28.70 -3.48
C LYS A 183 -11.97 -27.68 -3.25
N PRO A 184 -12.80 -27.78 -2.20
CA PRO A 184 -13.82 -26.77 -1.90
C PRO A 184 -13.23 -25.43 -1.46
N ILE A 185 -12.08 -25.41 -0.76
CA ILE A 185 -11.38 -24.16 -0.40
C ILE A 185 -11.01 -23.37 -1.66
N PHE A 186 -10.38 -24.01 -2.64
CA PHE A 186 -10.03 -23.37 -3.90
C PHE A 186 -11.26 -23.03 -4.74
N GLY A 187 -12.27 -23.92 -4.78
CA GLY A 187 -13.53 -23.68 -5.49
C GLY A 187 -14.24 -22.39 -5.08
N ASN A 188 -14.15 -22.03 -3.80
CA ASN A 188 -14.75 -20.83 -3.23
C ASN A 188 -13.80 -19.61 -3.15
N ALA A 189 -12.57 -19.73 -3.68
CA ALA A 189 -11.55 -18.68 -3.54
C ALA A 189 -11.97 -17.34 -4.17
N SER A 190 -12.72 -17.36 -5.28
CA SER A 190 -13.21 -16.15 -5.93
C SER A 190 -14.16 -15.37 -5.03
N GLU A 191 -15.11 -16.06 -4.40
CA GLU A 191 -16.13 -15.47 -3.52
C GLU A 191 -15.49 -14.89 -2.26
N GLN A 192 -14.63 -15.67 -1.59
CA GLN A 192 -14.00 -15.25 -0.34
C GLN A 192 -13.02 -14.09 -0.55
N LEU A 193 -12.24 -14.10 -1.64
CA LEU A 193 -11.25 -13.05 -1.91
C LEU A 193 -11.83 -11.85 -2.67
N ARG A 194 -13.06 -11.96 -3.19
CA ARG A 194 -13.66 -10.99 -4.13
C ARG A 194 -12.75 -10.72 -5.33
N ILE A 195 -12.20 -11.79 -5.91
CA ILE A 195 -11.32 -11.74 -7.09
C ILE A 195 -11.99 -12.54 -8.20
N PRO A 196 -12.18 -11.99 -9.42
CA PRO A 196 -12.83 -12.72 -10.50
C PRO A 196 -12.08 -14.02 -10.80
N ALA A 197 -12.79 -15.10 -11.11
CA ALA A 197 -12.18 -16.43 -11.26
C ALA A 197 -11.04 -16.43 -12.29
N VAL A 198 -11.19 -15.64 -13.37
CA VAL A 198 -10.18 -15.48 -14.44
C VAL A 198 -8.87 -14.85 -13.96
N LEU A 199 -8.87 -14.10 -12.84
CA LEU A 199 -7.71 -13.42 -12.27
C LEU A 199 -7.05 -14.19 -11.13
N LEU A 200 -7.64 -15.30 -10.67
CA LEU A 200 -7.09 -16.16 -9.62
C LEU A 200 -5.68 -16.70 -9.95
N PRO A 201 -5.35 -17.14 -11.19
CA PRO A 201 -4.00 -17.59 -11.53
C PRO A 201 -2.90 -16.56 -11.24
N SER A 202 -3.21 -15.26 -11.32
CA SER A 202 -2.25 -14.18 -11.05
C SER A 202 -2.23 -13.73 -9.59
N ASN A 203 -3.05 -14.33 -8.72
CA ASN A 203 -3.22 -13.95 -7.32
C ASN A 203 -3.02 -15.13 -6.35
N THR A 204 -2.13 -16.07 -6.70
CA THR A 204 -1.87 -17.30 -5.92
C THR A 204 -1.40 -17.04 -4.49
N ASP A 205 -0.72 -15.92 -4.21
CA ASP A 205 -0.32 -15.57 -2.84
C ASP A 205 -1.51 -15.35 -1.90
N LYS A 206 -2.57 -14.70 -2.39
CA LYS A 206 -3.81 -14.47 -1.62
C LYS A 206 -4.57 -15.77 -1.42
N ILE A 207 -4.66 -16.58 -2.47
CA ILE A 207 -5.29 -17.91 -2.42
C ILE A 207 -4.55 -18.81 -1.42
N ARG A 208 -3.21 -18.81 -1.43
CA ARG A 208 -2.40 -19.54 -0.46
C ARG A 208 -2.70 -19.08 0.96
N GLY A 209 -2.71 -17.76 1.24
CA GLY A 209 -2.97 -17.25 2.59
C GLY A 209 -4.33 -17.68 3.14
N MET A 210 -5.37 -17.57 2.31
CA MET A 210 -6.73 -18.02 2.63
C MET A 210 -6.79 -19.53 2.86
N ALA A 211 -6.23 -20.32 1.93
CA ALA A 211 -6.25 -21.77 1.99
C ALA A 211 -5.43 -22.31 3.16
N SER A 212 -4.29 -21.70 3.48
CA SER A 212 -3.50 -22.07 4.66
C SER A 212 -4.29 -21.91 5.94
N SER A 213 -5.04 -20.83 6.10
CA SER A 213 -5.79 -20.56 7.33
C SER A 213 -6.91 -21.59 7.54
N GLN A 214 -7.68 -21.91 6.50
CA GLN A 214 -8.74 -22.91 6.56
C GLN A 214 -8.20 -24.34 6.70
N LEU A 215 -7.09 -24.65 6.03
CA LEU A 215 -6.48 -25.97 6.12
C LEU A 215 -5.81 -26.20 7.48
N GLU A 216 -5.24 -25.18 8.11
CA GLU A 216 -4.66 -25.28 9.45
C GLU A 216 -5.73 -25.66 10.48
N GLU A 217 -6.90 -25.03 10.43
CA GLU A 217 -8.06 -25.38 11.29
C GLU A 217 -8.48 -26.84 11.10
N SER A 218 -8.70 -27.28 9.85
CA SER A 218 -9.09 -28.68 9.58
C SER A 218 -8.04 -29.69 10.06
N LEU A 219 -6.75 -29.40 9.89
CA LEU A 219 -5.67 -30.29 10.28
C LEU A 219 -5.51 -30.41 11.79
N GLU A 220 -5.68 -29.30 12.51
CA GLU A 220 -5.64 -29.30 13.96
C GLU A 220 -6.83 -30.08 14.55
N ASP A 221 -8.04 -29.88 14.02
CA ASP A 221 -9.26 -30.52 14.54
C ASP A 221 -9.33 -32.02 14.22
N ASN A 222 -8.99 -32.42 12.99
CA ASN A 222 -9.15 -33.81 12.54
C ASN A 222 -7.96 -34.69 12.93
N PHE A 223 -6.76 -34.12 13.00
CA PHE A 223 -5.53 -34.91 13.16
C PHE A 223 -4.60 -34.41 14.25
N ALA A 224 -4.86 -33.25 14.88
CA ALA A 224 -3.92 -32.60 15.80
C ALA A 224 -2.52 -32.46 15.19
N VAL A 225 -2.46 -32.16 13.89
CA VAL A 225 -1.22 -31.84 13.15
C VAL A 225 -1.23 -30.39 12.71
N LYS A 226 -0.04 -29.81 12.57
CA LYS A 226 0.13 -28.43 12.16
C LYS A 226 0.47 -28.32 10.68
N LEU A 227 -0.16 -27.36 10.01
CA LEU A 227 0.29 -26.91 8.69
C LEU A 227 1.61 -26.12 8.81
N LEU A 228 2.66 -26.59 8.14
CA LEU A 228 3.95 -25.89 8.11
C LEU A 228 4.06 -24.99 6.88
N ARG A 229 3.62 -25.49 5.73
CA ARG A 229 3.67 -24.75 4.46
C ARG A 229 2.66 -25.30 3.46
N LEU A 230 1.93 -24.40 2.82
CA LEU A 230 1.19 -24.67 1.59
C LEU A 230 1.86 -23.90 0.45
N ASN A 231 2.17 -24.58 -0.65
CA ASN A 231 2.68 -23.95 -1.87
C ASN A 231 1.77 -24.28 -3.05
N ILE A 232 1.38 -23.27 -3.82
CA ILE A 232 0.64 -23.42 -5.07
C ILE A 232 1.66 -23.22 -6.19
N GLU A 233 2.02 -24.30 -6.88
CA GLU A 233 3.04 -24.29 -7.94
C GLU A 233 2.42 -23.90 -9.29
N SER A 234 1.19 -24.36 -9.56
CA SER A 234 0.46 -23.98 -10.76
C SER A 234 -1.03 -23.97 -10.51
N LEU A 235 -1.72 -22.95 -11.03
CA LEU A 235 -3.18 -22.89 -11.11
C LEU A 235 -3.51 -22.53 -12.56
N VAL A 236 -4.12 -23.47 -13.29
CA VAL A 236 -4.42 -23.33 -14.71
C VAL A 236 -5.92 -23.49 -14.92
N LEU A 237 -6.55 -22.47 -15.49
CA LEU A 237 -7.94 -22.50 -15.91
C LEU A 237 -8.04 -23.22 -17.26
N ASP A 238 -9.12 -23.96 -17.47
CA ASP A 238 -9.42 -24.52 -18.78
C ASP A 238 -9.89 -23.41 -19.72
N THR A 239 -8.98 -22.99 -20.62
CA THR A 239 -9.24 -21.91 -21.58
C THR A 239 -10.21 -22.28 -22.70
N ALA A 240 -10.44 -23.59 -22.91
CA ALA A 240 -11.37 -24.07 -23.92
C ALA A 240 -12.82 -24.11 -23.39
N HIS A 241 -13.02 -23.99 -22.07
CA HIS A 241 -14.33 -24.05 -21.46
C HIS A 241 -15.16 -22.79 -21.77
N GLU A 242 -16.45 -22.96 -22.09
CA GLU A 242 -17.35 -21.85 -22.47
C GLU A 242 -17.41 -20.75 -21.41
N ASN A 243 -17.53 -21.14 -20.13
CA ASN A 243 -17.55 -20.18 -19.01
C ASN A 243 -16.26 -19.36 -18.91
N TYR A 244 -15.08 -19.92 -19.27
CA TYR A 244 -13.84 -19.16 -19.28
C TYR A 244 -13.89 -18.06 -20.35
N VAL A 245 -14.35 -18.41 -21.55
CA VAL A 245 -14.48 -17.45 -22.66
C VAL A 245 -15.44 -16.32 -22.29
N ALA A 246 -16.58 -16.64 -21.68
CA ALA A 246 -17.55 -15.66 -21.22
C ALA A 246 -16.97 -14.72 -20.15
N LEU A 247 -16.31 -15.26 -19.12
CA LEU A 247 -15.68 -14.47 -18.06
C LEU A 247 -14.53 -13.60 -18.59
N LYS A 248 -13.72 -14.14 -19.50
CA LYS A 248 -12.63 -13.40 -20.12
C LYS A 248 -13.15 -12.21 -20.93
N ALA A 249 -14.21 -12.41 -21.72
CA ALA A 249 -14.85 -11.34 -22.46
C ALA A 249 -15.42 -10.24 -21.54
N GLN A 250 -16.03 -10.61 -20.42
CA GLN A 250 -16.51 -9.64 -19.43
C GLN A 250 -15.37 -8.86 -18.76
N ALA A 251 -14.31 -9.55 -18.36
CA ALA A 251 -13.14 -8.92 -17.77
C ALA A 251 -12.47 -7.93 -18.76
N ASP A 252 -12.36 -8.32 -20.04
CA ASP A 252 -11.80 -7.47 -21.09
C ASP A 252 -12.71 -6.27 -21.39
N ALA A 253 -14.04 -6.46 -21.39
CA ALA A 253 -15.00 -5.36 -21.55
C ALA A 253 -14.91 -4.35 -20.38
N LYS A 254 -14.85 -4.83 -19.14
CA LYS A 254 -14.64 -3.97 -17.96
C LYS A 254 -13.32 -3.21 -18.02
N ALA A 255 -12.24 -3.87 -18.46
CA ALA A 255 -10.95 -3.21 -18.64
C ALA A 255 -11.02 -2.10 -19.70
N GLN A 256 -11.71 -2.33 -20.82
CA GLN A 256 -11.93 -1.32 -21.85
C GLN A 256 -12.77 -0.14 -21.35
N GLU A 257 -13.81 -0.38 -20.56
CA GLU A 257 -14.62 0.67 -19.96
C GLU A 257 -13.79 1.57 -19.02
N VAL A 258 -12.93 0.97 -18.20
CA VAL A 258 -12.02 1.72 -17.32
C VAL A 258 -11.05 2.57 -18.14
N ILE A 259 -10.49 2.03 -19.22
CA ILE A 259 -9.61 2.78 -20.12
C ILE A 259 -10.35 3.95 -20.75
N PHE A 260 -11.55 3.69 -21.29
CA PHE A 260 -12.38 4.72 -21.94
C PHE A 260 -12.76 5.85 -20.97
N THR A 261 -13.26 5.50 -19.79
CA THR A 261 -13.66 6.48 -18.77
C THR A 261 -12.46 7.28 -18.26
N THR A 262 -11.29 6.66 -18.11
CA THR A 262 -10.04 7.34 -17.73
C THR A 262 -9.59 8.30 -18.82
N GLN A 263 -9.64 7.89 -20.09
CA GLN A 263 -9.32 8.76 -21.22
C GLN A 263 -10.28 9.94 -21.32
N ALA A 264 -11.59 9.71 -21.14
CA ALA A 264 -12.60 10.77 -21.15
C ALA A 264 -12.37 11.78 -20.01
N ARG A 265 -12.09 11.32 -18.78
CA ARG A 265 -11.73 12.19 -17.65
C ARG A 265 -10.47 12.99 -17.91
N THR A 266 -9.46 12.37 -18.53
CA THR A 266 -8.19 13.03 -18.87
C THR A 266 -8.39 14.09 -19.95
N ALA A 267 -9.19 13.81 -20.98
CA ALA A 267 -9.54 14.77 -22.02
C ALA A 267 -10.32 15.96 -21.44
N GLN A 268 -11.28 15.72 -20.55
CA GLN A 268 -12.03 16.79 -19.88
C GLN A 268 -11.11 17.67 -19.02
N ALA A 269 -10.20 17.06 -18.26
CA ALA A 269 -9.21 17.80 -17.48
C ALA A 269 -8.32 18.67 -18.38
N ARG A 270 -7.88 18.13 -19.53
CA ARG A 270 -7.09 18.86 -20.52
C ARG A 270 -7.84 20.05 -21.10
N ASN A 271 -9.12 19.89 -21.45
CA ASN A 271 -9.94 20.98 -21.98
C ASN A 271 -10.15 22.09 -20.94
N LYS A 272 -10.36 21.74 -19.66
CA LYS A 272 -10.45 22.73 -18.57
C LYS A 272 -9.15 23.50 -18.40
N LEU A 273 -8.00 22.83 -18.46
CA LEU A 273 -6.67 23.46 -18.41
C LEU A 273 -6.47 24.44 -19.57
N GLN A 274 -6.87 24.07 -20.79
CA GLN A 274 -6.79 24.96 -21.95
C GLN A 274 -7.70 26.19 -21.78
N ALA A 275 -8.92 26.02 -21.27
CA ALA A 275 -9.84 27.13 -21.02
C ALA A 275 -9.27 28.12 -19.98
N VAL A 276 -8.67 27.62 -18.91
CA VAL A 276 -8.02 28.46 -17.88
C VAL A 276 -6.80 29.21 -18.45
N ASP A 277 -5.99 28.56 -19.30
CA ASP A 277 -4.85 29.22 -19.97
C ASP A 277 -5.32 30.32 -20.94
N GLU A 278 -6.38 30.08 -21.70
CA GLU A 278 -6.99 31.10 -22.55
C GLU A 278 -7.55 32.27 -21.73
N GLU A 279 -8.22 32.00 -20.61
CA GLU A 279 -8.75 33.03 -19.71
C GLU A 279 -7.63 33.87 -19.09
N SER A 280 -6.55 33.23 -18.62
CA SER A 280 -5.34 33.91 -18.13
C SER A 280 -4.74 34.84 -19.18
N LYS A 281 -4.59 34.35 -20.42
CA LYS A 281 -4.10 35.17 -21.55
C LYS A 281 -5.03 36.34 -21.86
N ARG A 282 -6.35 36.14 -21.81
CA ARG A 282 -7.34 37.21 -22.02
C ARG A 282 -7.24 38.27 -20.92
N MET A 283 -7.13 37.86 -19.67
CA MET A 283 -6.98 38.76 -18.52
C MET A 283 -5.69 39.57 -18.61
N SER A 284 -4.56 38.95 -19.00
CA SER A 284 -3.31 39.66 -19.23
C SER A 284 -3.46 40.75 -20.28
N ARG A 285 -4.04 40.43 -21.45
CA ARG A 285 -4.28 41.42 -22.51
C ARG A 285 -5.20 42.55 -22.04
N GLN A 286 -6.20 42.25 -21.23
CA GLN A 286 -7.11 43.26 -20.69
C GLN A 286 -6.39 44.22 -19.74
N ASN A 287 -5.52 43.69 -18.87
CA ASN A 287 -4.70 44.52 -17.98
C ASN A 287 -3.71 45.37 -18.78
N ASP A 288 -3.08 44.83 -19.82
CA ASP A 288 -2.16 45.58 -20.68
C ASP A 288 -2.87 46.74 -21.39
N MET A 289 -4.06 46.50 -21.96
CA MET A 289 -4.86 47.56 -22.58
C MET A 289 -5.32 48.63 -21.58
N LEU A 290 -5.61 48.23 -20.34
CA LEU A 290 -5.98 49.18 -19.27
C LEU A 290 -4.80 50.10 -18.93
N LEU A 291 -3.60 49.52 -18.80
CA LEU A 291 -2.37 50.26 -18.51
C LEU A 291 -2.04 51.24 -19.63
N ASP A 292 -2.12 50.80 -20.89
CA ASP A 292 -1.89 51.63 -22.07
C ASP A 292 -2.88 52.82 -22.13
N ASN A 293 -4.18 52.55 -21.94
CA ASN A 293 -5.18 53.61 -21.92
C ASN A 293 -4.99 54.59 -20.75
N MET A 294 -4.55 54.11 -19.58
CA MET A 294 -4.23 54.98 -18.44
C MET A 294 -3.00 55.84 -18.72
N GLU A 295 -1.97 55.27 -19.34
CA GLU A 295 -0.78 56.00 -19.77
C GLU A 295 -1.13 57.09 -20.78
N ASP A 296 -1.92 56.77 -21.80
CA ASP A 296 -2.39 57.72 -22.81
C ASP A 296 -3.29 58.81 -22.21
N THR A 297 -4.10 58.47 -21.21
CA THR A 297 -4.93 59.45 -20.51
C THR A 297 -4.10 60.39 -19.65
N LEU A 298 -3.11 59.86 -18.91
CA LEU A 298 -2.17 60.67 -18.15
C LEU A 298 -1.31 61.53 -19.07
N ARG A 299 -0.91 61.02 -20.24
CA ARG A 299 -0.18 61.80 -21.25
C ARG A 299 -1.01 62.99 -21.72
N ARG A 300 -2.26 62.75 -22.12
CA ARG A 300 -3.21 63.81 -22.50
C ARG A 300 -3.42 64.83 -21.38
N GLN A 301 -3.59 64.40 -20.13
CA GLN A 301 -3.70 65.31 -18.98
C GLN A 301 -2.45 66.17 -18.79
N ARG A 302 -1.25 65.60 -18.93
CA ARG A 302 0.00 66.37 -18.84
C ARG A 302 0.09 67.40 -19.97
N GLU A 303 -0.24 67.01 -21.20
CA GLU A 303 -0.25 67.90 -22.36
C GLU A 303 -1.27 69.04 -22.19
N GLU A 304 -2.49 68.74 -21.74
CA GLU A 304 -3.53 69.73 -21.47
C GLU A 304 -3.16 70.66 -20.30
N ALA A 305 -2.59 70.14 -19.21
CA ALA A 305 -2.13 70.95 -18.09
C ALA A 305 -0.99 71.90 -18.50
N GLN A 306 -0.06 71.43 -19.33
CA GLN A 306 0.99 72.28 -19.90
C GLN A 306 0.40 73.37 -20.79
N ARG A 307 -0.56 73.03 -21.66
CA ARG A 307 -1.28 74.02 -22.48
C ARG A 307 -2.04 75.02 -21.63
N ALA A 308 -2.75 74.58 -20.59
CA ALA A 308 -3.48 75.44 -19.68
C ALA A 308 -2.54 76.38 -18.92
N SER A 309 -1.38 75.90 -18.46
CA SER A 309 -0.35 76.74 -17.85
C SER A 309 0.19 77.77 -18.86
N LYS A 310 0.46 77.37 -20.09
CA LYS A 310 0.92 78.28 -21.15
C LYS A 310 -0.10 79.37 -21.43
N LEU A 311 -1.36 78.99 -21.66
CA LEU A 311 -2.47 79.92 -21.87
C LEU A 311 -2.67 80.86 -20.67
N ARG A 312 -2.48 80.34 -19.45
CA ARG A 312 -2.55 81.15 -18.23
C ARG A 312 -1.43 82.19 -18.18
N THR A 313 -0.18 81.78 -18.41
CA THR A 313 0.95 82.72 -18.51
C THR A 313 0.73 83.76 -19.61
N GLU A 314 0.21 83.35 -20.77
CA GLU A 314 -0.14 84.26 -21.87
C GLU A 314 -1.25 85.24 -21.47
N SER A 315 -2.26 84.79 -20.74
CA SER A 315 -3.34 85.65 -20.22
C SER A 315 -2.85 86.63 -19.14
N GLU A 316 -1.99 86.17 -18.23
CA GLU A 316 -1.41 86.97 -17.15
C GLU A 316 -0.44 88.03 -17.71
N HIS A 317 0.26 87.72 -18.80
CA HIS A 317 1.17 88.62 -19.50
C HIS A 317 0.60 89.14 -20.82
N LEU A 318 -0.72 89.36 -20.91
CA LEU A 318 -1.42 89.78 -22.13
C LEU A 318 -0.79 91.00 -22.83
N ALA A 319 -0.36 92.01 -22.08
CA ALA A 319 0.29 93.20 -22.64
C ALA A 319 1.66 92.88 -23.29
N ALA A 320 2.47 92.03 -22.64
CA ALA A 320 3.75 91.59 -23.20
C ALA A 320 3.57 90.58 -24.34
N HIS A 321 2.55 89.73 -24.27
CA HIS A 321 2.18 88.80 -25.34
C HIS A 321 1.68 89.54 -26.58
N GLN A 322 0.88 90.60 -26.42
CA GLN A 322 0.43 91.45 -27.53
C GLN A 322 1.62 92.13 -28.22
N ILE A 323 2.63 92.57 -27.46
CA ILE A 323 3.88 93.12 -28.00
C ILE A 323 4.70 92.03 -28.72
N ASN A 324 4.80 90.82 -28.16
CA ASN A 324 5.50 89.70 -28.79
C ASN A 324 4.81 89.22 -30.07
N VAL A 325 3.48 89.16 -30.10
CA VAL A 325 2.71 88.81 -31.30
C VAL A 325 2.79 89.93 -32.33
N GLN A 326 2.71 91.20 -31.93
CA GLN A 326 2.99 92.32 -32.84
C GLN A 326 4.42 92.27 -33.36
N GLY A 327 5.39 91.86 -32.54
CA GLY A 327 6.78 91.65 -32.91
C GLY A 327 6.99 90.48 -33.87
N ASP A 328 6.34 89.34 -33.66
CA ASP A 328 6.41 88.17 -34.56
C ASP A 328 5.68 88.46 -35.87
N VAL A 329 4.51 89.10 -35.83
CA VAL A 329 3.81 89.57 -37.03
C VAL A 329 4.63 90.65 -37.73
N ALA A 330 5.28 91.59 -37.03
CA ALA A 330 6.17 92.57 -37.63
C ALA A 330 7.46 91.95 -38.18
N TYR A 331 8.00 90.91 -37.54
CA TYR A 331 9.17 90.15 -38.00
C TYR A 331 8.83 89.32 -39.23
N ARG A 332 7.72 88.57 -39.22
CA ARG A 332 7.20 87.83 -40.38
C ARG A 332 6.76 88.77 -41.50
N ALA A 333 6.16 89.92 -41.17
CA ALA A 333 5.82 90.97 -42.12
C ALA A 333 7.07 91.63 -42.69
N ALA A 334 8.11 91.88 -41.89
CA ALA A 334 9.41 92.40 -42.33
C ALA A 334 10.20 91.37 -43.15
N GLN A 335 10.11 90.08 -42.82
CA GLN A 335 10.62 88.98 -43.63
C GLN A 335 9.88 88.92 -44.96
N SER A 336 8.55 89.04 -44.95
CA SER A 336 7.75 89.11 -46.18
C SER A 336 7.95 90.42 -46.96
N LEU A 337 8.23 91.56 -46.30
CA LEU A 337 8.58 92.83 -46.95
C LEU A 337 10.01 92.81 -47.49
N GLY A 338 10.92 92.07 -46.85
CA GLY A 338 12.25 91.77 -47.36
C GLY A 338 12.19 90.87 -48.60
N GLU A 339 11.26 89.92 -48.65
CA GLU A 339 10.97 89.11 -49.83
C GLU A 339 10.19 89.88 -50.92
N LEU A 340 9.31 90.82 -50.56
CA LEU A 340 8.53 91.66 -51.50
C LEU A 340 9.31 92.89 -52.01
N GLY A 341 10.33 93.35 -51.29
CA GLY A 341 11.31 94.33 -51.79
C GLY A 341 12.25 93.76 -52.86
N ALA A 342 12.27 92.43 -53.01
CA ALA A 342 13.02 91.70 -54.04
C ALA A 342 12.12 91.09 -55.14
N SER A 343 10.80 91.21 -55.05
CA SER A 343 9.89 90.63 -56.05
C SER A 343 8.64 91.49 -56.26
N GLY A 344 8.60 92.17 -57.40
CA GLY A 344 7.48 93.01 -57.78
C GLY A 344 6.20 92.23 -58.11
N GLY A 345 5.06 92.88 -57.82
CA GLY A 345 3.88 92.88 -58.69
C GLY A 345 3.02 91.61 -58.77
N ALA A 346 1.93 91.62 -57.99
CA ALA A 346 0.56 91.18 -58.31
C ALA A 346 0.28 89.73 -58.76
N SER A 347 -0.54 89.02 -57.97
CA SER A 347 -1.84 88.48 -58.40
C SER A 347 -2.48 87.70 -57.24
N MET A 348 -3.47 88.29 -56.57
CA MET A 348 -4.34 87.58 -55.61
C MET A 348 -5.73 87.49 -56.23
N GLY A 349 -6.03 86.32 -56.77
CA GLY A 349 -7.36 85.93 -57.22
C GLY A 349 -7.73 84.55 -56.67
N GLY A 350 -8.92 84.45 -56.10
CA GLY A 350 -9.74 83.24 -56.15
C GLY A 350 -9.75 82.32 -54.92
N ASP A 351 -10.90 82.34 -54.24
CA ASP A 351 -11.60 81.19 -53.64
C ASP A 351 -11.12 80.58 -52.31
N GLY A 352 -11.56 81.25 -51.23
CA GLY A 352 -12.76 80.79 -50.52
C GLY A 352 -12.72 79.39 -49.90
N MET A 353 -12.02 79.25 -48.77
CA MET A 353 -12.13 78.05 -47.93
C MET A 353 -13.33 78.16 -46.98
N ASN A 354 -14.26 77.24 -47.18
CA ASN A 354 -15.61 77.23 -46.65
C ASN A 354 -15.64 76.82 -45.16
N MET A 355 -15.92 77.79 -44.27
CA MET A 355 -16.03 77.59 -42.81
C MET A 355 -17.18 76.66 -42.38
N ALA A 356 -18.08 76.28 -43.28
CA ALA A 356 -19.19 75.37 -42.97
C ALA A 356 -18.77 73.89 -42.87
N GLY A 357 -17.62 73.49 -43.45
CA GLY A 357 -17.14 72.11 -43.39
C GLY A 357 -16.42 71.72 -42.09
N MET A 358 -15.86 72.70 -41.39
CA MET A 358 -15.07 72.46 -40.16
C MET A 358 -15.94 72.40 -38.89
N MET A 359 -17.16 72.93 -38.95
CA MET A 359 -18.11 72.91 -37.82
C MET A 359 -18.90 71.58 -37.74
N ALA A 360 -19.00 70.83 -38.85
CA ALA A 360 -19.74 69.57 -38.92
C ALA A 360 -19.05 68.39 -38.19
N GLY A 361 -17.73 68.47 -37.96
CA GLY A 361 -16.96 67.43 -37.26
C GLY A 361 -16.99 67.54 -35.72
N MET A 362 -17.43 68.68 -35.18
CA MET A 362 -17.41 68.98 -33.74
C MET A 362 -18.78 68.84 -33.07
N MET A 363 -19.83 68.46 -33.81
CA MET A 363 -21.21 68.34 -33.32
C MET A 363 -21.72 66.89 -33.27
N MET A 364 -20.84 65.92 -33.05
CA MET A 364 -21.20 64.49 -32.87
C MET A 364 -20.62 63.89 -31.59
N GLY A 365 -20.63 64.66 -30.49
CA GLY A 365 -20.33 64.18 -29.13
C GLY A 365 -21.42 64.47 -28.10
N GLY A 366 -22.61 64.90 -28.53
CA GLY A 366 -23.63 65.54 -27.69
C GLY A 366 -24.81 64.66 -27.25
N ALA A 367 -24.72 63.32 -27.27
CA ALA A 367 -25.88 62.46 -26.97
C ALA A 367 -25.61 61.24 -26.07
N VAL A 368 -24.49 61.20 -25.34
CA VAL A 368 -24.21 60.14 -24.33
C VAL A 368 -23.97 60.74 -22.94
N GLY A 369 -24.52 61.93 -22.68
CA GLY A 369 -24.40 62.64 -21.39
C GLY A 369 -25.65 62.59 -20.51
N SER A 370 -26.81 62.17 -21.03
CA SER A 370 -28.09 62.25 -20.29
C SER A 370 -28.55 60.92 -19.67
N ASN A 371 -28.10 59.77 -20.18
CA ASN A 371 -28.47 58.45 -19.62
C ASN A 371 -27.54 57.94 -18.52
N MET A 372 -26.40 58.60 -18.27
CA MET A 372 -25.46 58.22 -17.21
C MET A 372 -25.76 58.90 -15.87
N ALA A 373 -26.50 60.02 -15.87
CA ALA A 373 -26.92 60.73 -14.66
C ALA A 373 -28.10 60.05 -13.94
N ASN A 374 -29.03 59.43 -14.69
CA ASN A 374 -30.18 58.74 -14.09
C ASN A 374 -29.87 57.33 -13.55
N MET A 375 -28.72 56.73 -13.91
CA MET A 375 -28.28 55.45 -13.37
C MET A 375 -27.46 55.60 -12.07
N MET A 376 -26.94 56.80 -11.79
CA MET A 376 -26.15 57.08 -10.59
C MET A 376 -26.98 57.62 -9.41
N GLY A 377 -28.20 58.13 -9.66
CA GLY A 377 -29.11 58.60 -8.61
C GLY A 377 -30.04 57.53 -8.01
N GLY A 378 -30.13 56.34 -8.62
CA GLY A 378 -31.06 55.27 -8.22
C GLY A 378 -30.50 54.20 -7.28
N MET A 379 -29.23 54.29 -6.87
CA MET A 379 -28.55 53.24 -6.09
C MET A 379 -28.18 53.69 -4.67
N THR A 380 -28.91 54.68 -4.12
CA THR A 380 -28.73 55.20 -2.76
C THR A 380 -29.94 55.00 -1.86
N GLN A 381 -30.92 54.18 -2.27
CA GLN A 381 -32.13 53.94 -1.48
C GLN A 381 -32.49 52.46 -1.36
N ASN A 382 -31.53 51.63 -0.94
CA ASN A 382 -31.80 50.40 -0.20
C ASN A 382 -30.49 49.84 0.33
N LEU A 383 -30.17 50.09 1.61
CA LEU A 383 -29.28 49.29 2.47
C LEU A 383 -29.14 50.00 3.83
N ALA A 384 -30.27 50.10 4.53
CA ALA A 384 -30.30 50.40 5.96
C ALA A 384 -30.59 49.10 6.71
N GLN A 385 -29.53 48.37 7.07
CA GLN A 385 -29.44 47.65 8.35
C GLN A 385 -27.95 47.47 8.70
N PRO A 386 -27.50 47.91 9.90
CA PRO A 386 -26.14 47.70 10.34
C PRO A 386 -25.98 46.25 10.85
N GLY A 387 -25.41 45.38 10.02
CA GLY A 387 -24.84 44.12 10.51
C GLY A 387 -23.53 44.38 11.27
N PRO A 388 -23.22 43.61 12.32
CA PRO A 388 -21.99 43.81 13.10
C PRO A 388 -20.75 43.64 12.22
N PRO A 389 -19.65 44.36 12.51
CA PRO A 389 -18.45 44.34 11.70
C PRO A 389 -17.87 42.92 11.64
N VAL A 390 -17.79 42.37 10.43
CA VAL A 390 -17.06 41.13 10.19
C VAL A 390 -15.57 41.41 10.42
N PRO A 391 -14.88 40.66 11.31
CA PRO A 391 -13.46 40.86 11.55
C PRO A 391 -12.64 40.51 10.29
N PRO A 392 -11.43 41.09 10.15
CA PRO A 392 -10.52 40.72 9.06
C PRO A 392 -10.30 39.20 9.03
N PRO A 393 -10.20 38.57 7.84
CA PRO A 393 -9.92 37.13 7.76
C PRO A 393 -8.64 36.82 8.54
N ALA A 394 -8.76 35.97 9.56
CA ALA A 394 -7.59 35.49 10.28
C ALA A 394 -6.62 34.86 9.28
N ALA A 395 -5.34 35.22 9.36
CA ALA A 395 -4.30 34.57 8.57
C ALA A 395 -4.34 33.06 8.84
N VAL A 396 -4.79 32.28 7.85
CA VAL A 396 -4.87 30.83 7.97
C VAL A 396 -3.44 30.30 7.99
N ALA A 397 -3.05 29.60 9.05
CA ALA A 397 -1.72 29.01 9.16
C ALA A 397 -1.46 28.08 7.96
N GLN A 398 -0.42 28.40 7.19
CA GLN A 398 0.03 27.62 6.04
C GLN A 398 1.23 26.76 6.43
N TYR A 399 1.16 25.47 6.10
CA TYR A 399 2.16 24.46 6.42
C TYR A 399 2.79 23.91 5.14
N HIS A 400 4.11 23.78 5.13
CA HIS A 400 4.84 23.01 4.14
C HIS A 400 5.28 21.68 4.77
N VAL A 401 5.19 20.60 4.02
CA VAL A 401 5.48 19.24 4.49
C VAL A 401 6.35 18.48 3.51
N ILE A 402 7.20 17.59 4.02
CA ILE A 402 7.98 16.68 3.18
C ILE A 402 7.34 15.30 3.21
N VAL A 403 6.82 14.86 2.07
CA VAL A 403 6.23 13.52 1.87
C VAL A 403 7.06 12.80 0.81
N ASN A 404 7.53 11.59 1.11
CA ASN A 404 8.40 10.81 0.22
C ASN A 404 9.66 11.56 -0.26
N GLY A 405 10.22 12.44 0.57
CA GLY A 405 11.41 13.23 0.23
C GLY A 405 11.15 14.45 -0.66
N GLN A 406 9.90 14.73 -1.03
CA GLN A 406 9.53 15.93 -1.79
C GLN A 406 8.78 16.93 -0.91
N GLN A 407 9.15 18.20 -1.02
CA GLN A 407 8.45 19.30 -0.34
C GLN A 407 7.14 19.62 -1.07
N CYS A 408 6.04 19.59 -0.33
CA CYS A 408 4.69 19.89 -0.81
C CYS A 408 4.03 20.96 0.08
N GLY A 409 3.07 21.70 -0.46
CA GLY A 409 2.34 22.78 0.22
C GLY A 409 2.42 24.12 -0.53
N PRO A 410 1.83 25.20 0.01
CA PRO A 410 1.28 25.33 1.36
C PRO A 410 -0.07 24.63 1.55
N TYR A 411 -0.24 23.95 2.68
CA TYR A 411 -1.48 23.31 3.12
C TYR A 411 -2.06 24.01 4.34
N ASN A 412 -3.38 24.02 4.47
CA ASN A 412 -4.07 24.43 5.71
C ASN A 412 -4.23 23.25 6.69
N MET A 413 -4.64 23.54 7.92
CA MET A 413 -4.81 22.51 8.97
C MET A 413 -5.74 21.36 8.57
N THR A 414 -6.84 21.67 7.87
CA THR A 414 -7.80 20.66 7.40
C THR A 414 -7.17 19.70 6.40
N GLN A 415 -6.36 20.22 5.47
CA GLN A 415 -5.63 19.41 4.49
C GLN A 415 -4.55 18.55 5.17
N ILE A 416 -3.83 19.09 6.15
CA ILE A 416 -2.86 18.33 6.95
C ILE A 416 -3.55 17.19 7.72
N SER A 417 -4.69 17.46 8.36
CA SER A 417 -5.46 16.43 9.07
C SER A 417 -5.92 15.31 8.12
N ASN A 418 -6.35 15.66 6.91
CA ASN A 418 -6.70 14.68 5.89
C ASN A 418 -5.48 13.85 5.46
N MET A 419 -4.31 14.46 5.27
CA MET A 419 -3.07 13.74 4.93
C MET A 419 -2.59 12.80 6.05
N ILE A 420 -2.81 13.17 7.31
CA ILE A 420 -2.54 12.31 8.47
C ILE A 420 -3.50 11.11 8.47
N SER A 421 -4.80 11.36 8.26
CA SER A 421 -5.82 10.29 8.22
C SER A 421 -5.65 9.32 7.05
N SER A 422 -5.12 9.77 5.92
CA SER A 422 -4.86 8.94 4.74
C SER A 422 -3.53 8.19 4.80
N GLY A 423 -2.74 8.36 5.88
CA GLY A 423 -1.43 7.74 6.06
C GLY A 423 -0.32 8.30 5.16
N GLN A 424 -0.60 9.39 4.43
CA GLN A 424 0.40 10.07 3.60
C GLN A 424 1.42 10.85 4.43
N MET A 425 1.10 11.14 5.69
CA MET A 425 1.94 11.87 6.63
C MET A 425 2.03 11.12 7.96
N THR A 426 3.25 10.94 8.46
CA THR A 426 3.52 10.27 9.74
C THR A 426 4.07 11.28 10.75
N ARG A 427 4.20 10.88 12.03
CA ARG A 427 4.77 11.73 13.08
C ARG A 427 6.21 12.18 12.79
N GLU A 428 6.93 11.43 11.95
CA GLU A 428 8.31 11.68 11.55
C GLU A 428 8.43 12.58 10.31
N SER A 429 7.33 12.85 9.60
CA SER A 429 7.32 13.75 8.45
C SER A 429 7.78 15.15 8.87
N TYR A 430 8.66 15.77 8.09
CA TYR A 430 9.13 17.14 8.37
C TYR A 430 8.08 18.16 7.96
N VAL A 431 7.85 19.13 8.84
CA VAL A 431 6.89 20.23 8.68
C VAL A 431 7.57 21.55 8.99
N TRP A 432 7.17 22.58 8.26
CA TRP A 432 7.53 23.96 8.55
C TRP A 432 6.34 24.88 8.34
N LYS A 433 6.20 25.88 9.20
CA LYS A 433 5.23 26.98 9.04
C LYS A 433 5.91 28.32 9.22
N GLN A 434 5.29 29.37 8.68
CA GLN A 434 5.76 30.74 8.89
C GLN A 434 5.83 31.05 10.40
N GLY A 435 7.02 31.47 10.87
CA GLY A 435 7.31 31.70 12.28
C GLY A 435 8.14 30.59 12.96
N MET A 436 8.42 29.46 12.29
CA MET A 436 9.38 28.46 12.77
C MET A 436 10.81 28.79 12.30
N ALA A 437 11.78 28.62 13.22
CA ALA A 437 13.20 28.84 12.91
C ALA A 437 13.76 27.79 11.95
N ASN A 438 13.37 26.51 12.10
CA ASN A 438 13.81 25.38 11.28
C ASN A 438 12.66 24.40 11.03
N TRP A 439 12.83 23.47 10.08
CA TRP A 439 11.95 22.32 9.91
C TRP A 439 11.92 21.45 11.17
N ALA A 440 10.73 20.98 11.56
CA ALA A 440 10.52 20.15 12.72
C ALA A 440 9.70 18.90 12.36
N ALA A 441 9.85 17.82 13.11
CA ALA A 441 9.02 16.63 12.94
C ALA A 441 7.55 16.96 13.25
N ALA A 442 6.62 16.42 12.48
CA ALA A 442 5.19 16.70 12.62
C ALA A 442 4.67 16.43 14.04
N GLY A 443 5.19 15.38 14.69
CA GLY A 443 4.83 15.02 16.06
C GLY A 443 5.37 15.96 17.14
N SER A 444 6.39 16.78 16.85
CA SER A 444 6.92 17.76 17.81
C SER A 444 6.28 19.14 17.68
N VAL A 445 5.41 19.35 16.69
CA VAL A 445 4.62 20.57 16.54
C VAL A 445 3.34 20.43 17.38
N PRO A 446 3.16 21.22 18.46
CA PRO A 446 2.06 21.01 19.41
C PRO A 446 0.67 21.03 18.78
N GLU A 447 0.47 21.86 17.76
CA GLU A 447 -0.80 21.99 17.00
C GLU A 447 -1.11 20.75 16.14
N LEU A 448 -0.07 20.01 15.70
CA LEU A 448 -0.23 18.80 14.87
C LEU A 448 -0.20 17.52 15.70
N ALA A 449 0.44 17.54 16.87
CA ALA A 449 0.51 16.41 17.79
C ALA A 449 -0.90 15.89 18.16
N ALA A 450 -1.87 16.79 18.33
CA ALA A 450 -3.26 16.44 18.60
C ALA A 450 -3.95 15.71 17.43
N ALA A 451 -3.56 16.00 16.18
CA ALA A 451 -4.13 15.39 14.98
C ALA A 451 -3.66 13.94 14.75
N PHE A 452 -2.56 13.51 15.38
CA PHE A 452 -2.04 12.15 15.24
C PHE A 452 -2.69 11.10 16.16
N GLY A 453 -3.50 11.49 17.15
CA GLY A 453 -4.16 10.56 18.08
C GLY A 453 -3.19 9.65 18.87
N ALA A 454 -3.65 8.98 19.93
CA ALA A 454 -2.83 8.07 20.73
C ALA A 454 -2.61 6.73 20.00
N VAL A 455 -1.74 6.71 18.99
CA VAL A 455 -1.18 5.45 18.47
C VAL A 455 0.13 5.18 19.23
N PRO A 456 0.23 4.06 19.98
CA PRO A 456 1.44 3.73 20.72
C PRO A 456 2.63 3.53 19.76
N PRO A 457 3.85 3.92 20.17
CA PRO A 457 5.02 3.86 19.30
C PRO A 457 5.33 2.41 18.88
N PRO A 458 5.67 2.17 17.61
CA PRO A 458 6.12 0.86 17.15
C PRO A 458 7.48 0.51 17.79
N PHE A 459 7.63 -0.77 18.13
CA PHE A 459 8.86 -1.35 18.67
C PHE A 459 10.02 -1.17 17.67
N MET A 460 11.08 -0.47 18.05
CA MET A 460 12.32 -0.41 17.28
C MET A 460 13.28 -1.51 17.77
N PRO A 461 13.67 -2.50 16.93
CA PRO A 461 14.78 -3.39 17.29
C PRO A 461 16.08 -2.57 17.41
N PRO A 462 16.99 -2.96 18.32
CA PRO A 462 18.23 -2.22 18.55
C PRO A 462 19.08 -2.14 17.28
N LYS A 463 19.61 -0.95 16.99
CA LYS A 463 20.58 -0.72 15.92
C LYS A 463 21.78 -1.64 16.14
N THR A 464 22.05 -2.53 15.19
CA THR A 464 23.29 -3.29 15.18
C THR A 464 24.47 -2.32 15.00
N PRO A 465 25.56 -2.46 15.79
CA PRO A 465 26.73 -1.61 15.65
C PRO A 465 27.41 -1.83 14.28
N PRO A 466 28.07 -0.80 13.73
CA PRO A 466 28.68 -0.88 12.41
C PRO A 466 29.81 -1.91 12.38
N VAL A 467 29.80 -2.74 11.32
CA VAL A 467 30.85 -3.72 11.03
C VAL A 467 32.17 -2.99 10.76
N PRO A 468 33.28 -3.36 11.42
CA PRO A 468 34.58 -2.75 11.15
C PRO A 468 35.09 -3.12 9.74
N PRO A 469 35.86 -2.22 9.08
CA PRO A 469 36.35 -2.45 7.72
C PRO A 469 37.32 -3.64 7.65
N ALA A 470 37.20 -4.43 6.58
CA ALA A 470 38.03 -5.60 6.33
C ALA A 470 39.52 -5.22 6.16
N PRO A 471 40.46 -6.05 6.64
CA PRO A 471 41.89 -5.81 6.48
C PRO A 471 42.33 -5.92 5.02
N PRO A 472 43.37 -5.17 4.60
CA PRO A 472 43.86 -5.18 3.23
C PRO A 472 44.45 -6.55 2.87
N ALA A 473 44.16 -6.99 1.64
CA ALA A 473 44.66 -8.23 1.08
C ALA A 473 46.20 -8.23 1.05
N MET A 474 46.81 -9.30 1.58
CA MET A 474 48.20 -9.67 1.29
C MET A 474 48.24 -10.69 0.17
#